data_AF-A0A7X8Q837-F1
#
_entry.id   AF-A0A7X8Q837-F1
#
_cell.length_a   1.000
_cell.length_b   1.000
_cell.length_c   1.000
_cell.angle_alpha   90.00
_cell.angle_beta   90.00
_cell.angle_gamma   90.00
#
_symmetry.space_group_name_H-M   'P 1'
#
loop_
_entity.id
_entity.type
_entity.pdbx_description
1 polymer ?
#
loop_
_entity_poly.entity_id
_entity_poly.type
_entity_poly.pdbx_seq_one_letter_code
_entity_poly.pdbx_strand_id
1 'polypeptide(L)'
;MLKKLINILISLLTCLTVNGQTITERLILSDNKDSLYLNSSVISFDRQGNYCFVIKKNEQEFFVTNKDTFGGFKLIGSTYGKYGKINYTNSYSDPIDKPFYYKNAKGTKVYGTSIGKIESYQTSNTNENIAITTTLNDSVYNYINGRLISQNHKEHVEKFYIPENDWVSFSENGNVIYFIKQDSLYKLYVNDKLIDSSKFRYTQLAINNNGAYIFAKGKRPEQPIGKYKYMFFIHSMDTVIGYVRTVWDYELKENGAYYYSGDDNEPYYITINDKLHKEIKSVSNIILIDKKTYLYSFGENGKNKINVNGKIYTYEFDEILYPSLDKNGNFAFYGIKDYFIFKFVNGEKIKEPLSKYGVRATPLYISPDGGSLHYFKTNDSIYLYQDDKLIFNPISKNSNFLILSHEDILPYKFVRGKTENGNSLFYLEYDEQGYFVFNGKFSNPLLPIKERNFSKEEKHGYIVAGAFDDNGFFAIQKIGKQKFLIIVNNKVSIELDDIDYIISDSYFFDEKSLIFYGVKKRSFYQFNISL
;
A
#
# COMPACT_ATOMS: atom_id res chain seq x y z
N MET A 1 60.18 8.76 6.72
CA MET A 1 59.07 9.15 7.61
C MET A 1 57.91 9.80 6.84
N LEU A 2 58.17 10.73 5.91
CA LEU A 2 57.16 11.45 5.11
C LEU A 2 56.19 10.55 4.30
N LYS A 3 56.68 9.47 3.68
CA LYS A 3 55.85 8.52 2.91
C LYS A 3 54.83 7.72 3.76
N LYS A 4 55.15 7.43 5.03
CA LYS A 4 54.21 6.75 5.95
C LYS A 4 53.10 7.68 6.41
N LEU A 5 53.41 8.97 6.59
CA LEU A 5 52.44 10.00 6.95
C LEU A 5 51.44 10.28 5.82
N ILE A 6 51.90 10.31 4.56
CA ILE A 6 51.03 10.50 3.39
C ILE A 6 50.06 9.33 3.19
N ASN A 7 50.50 8.09 3.38
CA ASN A 7 49.60 6.92 3.26
C ASN A 7 48.57 6.88 4.40
N ILE A 8 48.93 7.30 5.61
CA ILE A 8 47.98 7.42 6.73
C ILE A 8 46.96 8.53 6.43
N LEU A 9 47.39 9.67 5.88
CA LEU A 9 46.51 10.77 5.49
C LEU A 9 45.54 10.36 4.37
N ILE A 10 46.02 9.64 3.34
CA ILE A 10 45.18 9.13 2.24
C ILE A 10 44.19 8.08 2.75
N SER A 11 44.60 7.19 3.66
CA SER A 11 43.69 6.22 4.28
C SER A 11 42.64 6.87 5.20
N LEU A 12 42.99 7.98 5.86
CA LEU A 12 42.04 8.78 6.66
C LEU A 12 41.11 9.63 5.78
N LEU A 13 41.57 10.09 4.62
CA LEU A 13 40.75 10.78 3.62
C LEU A 13 39.76 9.85 2.91
N THR A 14 40.08 8.55 2.74
CA THR A 14 39.11 7.56 2.24
C THR A 14 38.07 7.11 3.28
N CYS A 15 38.26 7.43 4.56
CA CYS A 15 37.28 7.18 5.62
C CYS A 15 36.33 8.36 5.89
N LEU A 16 36.40 9.42 5.08
CA LEU A 16 35.38 10.47 5.02
C LEU A 16 34.55 10.31 3.75
N THR A 17 33.94 9.14 3.55
CA THR A 17 32.70 9.09 2.76
C THR A 17 31.63 9.79 3.58
N VAL A 18 31.62 11.12 3.48
CA VAL A 18 30.39 11.88 3.66
C VAL A 18 29.43 11.25 2.65
N ASN A 19 28.50 10.42 3.11
CA ASN A 19 27.35 10.01 2.31
C ASN A 19 26.53 11.28 2.04
N GLY A 20 27.02 12.11 1.12
CA GLY A 20 26.28 13.24 0.61
C GLY A 20 25.00 12.65 0.05
N GLN A 21 23.87 13.07 0.60
CA GLN A 21 22.57 12.71 0.05
C GLN A 21 22.54 13.25 -1.38
N THR A 22 22.68 12.36 -2.38
CA THR A 22 22.72 12.77 -3.78
C THR A 22 21.33 12.69 -4.37
N ILE A 23 20.78 13.84 -4.72
CA ILE A 23 19.67 13.92 -5.66
C ILE A 23 20.23 14.08 -7.07
N THR A 24 19.68 13.31 -8.00
CA THR A 24 19.97 13.47 -9.43
C THR A 24 18.71 13.92 -10.16
N GLU A 25 18.88 14.88 -11.06
CA GLU A 25 17.81 15.41 -11.90
C GLU A 25 18.04 14.96 -13.35
N ARG A 26 16.99 14.48 -14.01
CA ARG A 26 17.01 14.15 -15.44
C ARG A 26 15.87 14.87 -16.14
N LEU A 27 16.21 15.73 -17.09
CA LEU A 27 15.24 16.35 -17.99
C LEU A 27 14.55 15.27 -18.83
N ILE A 28 13.22 15.27 -18.84
CA ILE A 28 12.40 14.33 -19.63
C ILE A 28 11.83 15.02 -20.86
N LEU A 29 11.24 16.21 -20.67
CA LEU A 29 10.60 16.97 -21.74
C LEU A 29 10.74 18.46 -21.44
N SER A 30 11.32 19.23 -22.37
CA SER A 30 11.32 20.69 -22.30
C SER A 30 10.10 21.26 -22.99
N ASP A 31 9.50 22.28 -22.36
CA ASP A 31 8.26 22.84 -22.87
C ASP A 31 8.08 24.35 -22.64
N ASN A 32 7.12 24.94 -23.36
CA ASN A 32 6.78 26.35 -23.26
C ASN A 32 5.47 26.58 -22.47
N LYS A 33 5.22 27.82 -22.04
CA LYS A 33 4.08 28.17 -21.18
C LYS A 33 2.72 27.82 -21.79
N ASP A 34 2.61 27.93 -23.11
CA ASP A 34 1.36 27.75 -23.84
C ASP A 34 1.21 26.31 -24.37
N SER A 35 2.04 25.40 -23.88
CA SER A 35 2.03 24.02 -24.30
C SER A 35 0.83 23.23 -23.81
N LEU A 36 0.38 22.32 -24.65
CA LEU A 36 -0.66 21.36 -24.32
C LEU A 36 -0.22 20.35 -23.25
N TYR A 37 1.08 20.02 -23.14
CA TYR A 37 1.55 19.06 -22.14
C TYR A 37 1.54 19.63 -20.72
N LEU A 38 1.96 20.89 -20.55
CA LEU A 38 1.90 21.58 -19.24
C LEU A 38 0.46 21.77 -18.77
N ASN A 39 -0.49 21.86 -19.70
CA ASN A 39 -1.92 22.01 -19.43
C ASN A 39 -2.68 20.67 -19.39
N SER A 40 -1.97 19.54 -19.48
CA SER A 40 -2.57 18.21 -19.43
C SER A 40 -3.26 17.94 -18.10
N SER A 41 -4.48 17.40 -18.14
CA SER A 41 -5.23 17.01 -16.94
C SER A 41 -4.85 15.62 -16.42
N VAL A 42 -4.20 14.80 -17.25
CA VAL A 42 -3.75 13.45 -16.89
C VAL A 42 -2.31 13.28 -17.37
N ILE A 43 -1.42 13.06 -16.41
CA ILE A 43 0.01 12.91 -16.63
C ILE A 43 0.43 11.63 -15.91
N SER A 44 1.18 10.78 -16.61
CA SER A 44 1.69 9.52 -16.08
C SER A 44 3.11 9.30 -16.57
N PHE A 45 3.99 8.88 -15.67
CA PHE A 45 5.36 8.50 -15.95
C PHE A 45 5.67 7.12 -15.35
N ASP A 46 6.50 6.34 -16.04
CA ASP A 46 7.04 5.08 -15.50
C ASP A 46 8.39 5.30 -14.81
N ARG A 47 9.04 4.24 -14.29
CA ARG A 47 10.34 4.37 -13.61
C ARG A 47 11.47 4.83 -14.55
N GLN A 48 11.35 4.54 -15.84
CA GLN A 48 12.35 4.84 -16.87
C GLN A 48 12.16 6.22 -17.50
N GLY A 49 11.10 6.95 -17.16
CA GLY A 49 10.79 8.27 -17.71
C GLY A 49 10.05 8.24 -19.04
N ASN A 50 9.50 7.08 -19.43
CA ASN A 50 8.46 7.07 -20.46
C ASN A 50 7.23 7.77 -19.89
N TYR A 51 6.39 8.29 -20.77
CA TYR A 51 5.24 9.10 -20.36
C TYR A 51 4.02 8.80 -21.19
N CYS A 52 2.87 9.14 -20.64
CA CYS A 52 1.63 9.31 -21.37
C CYS A 52 0.90 10.57 -20.85
N PHE A 53 0.56 11.48 -21.76
CA PHE A 53 -0.24 12.67 -21.53
C PHE A 53 -1.62 12.52 -22.17
N VAL A 54 -2.65 13.12 -21.57
CA VAL A 54 -3.94 13.37 -22.21
C VAL A 54 -4.02 14.84 -22.57
N ILE A 55 -3.84 15.16 -23.85
CA ILE A 55 -3.87 16.53 -24.34
C ILE A 55 -5.13 16.82 -25.16
N LYS A 56 -5.55 18.08 -25.18
CA LYS A 56 -6.66 18.57 -25.99
C LYS A 56 -6.16 19.54 -27.07
N LYS A 57 -6.42 19.25 -28.34
CA LYS A 57 -6.06 20.09 -29.49
C LYS A 57 -7.25 20.17 -30.45
N ASN A 58 -7.65 21.37 -30.85
CA ASN A 58 -8.78 21.58 -31.78
C ASN A 58 -10.05 20.82 -31.35
N GLU A 59 -10.40 20.92 -30.05
CA GLU A 59 -11.53 20.22 -29.42
C GLU A 59 -11.46 18.68 -29.40
N GLN A 60 -10.38 18.09 -29.91
CA GLN A 60 -10.13 16.65 -29.88
C GLN A 60 -9.11 16.29 -28.80
N GLU A 61 -9.24 15.09 -28.25
CA GLU A 61 -8.35 14.55 -27.23
C GLU A 61 -7.45 13.45 -27.78
N PHE A 62 -6.24 13.39 -27.24
CA PHE A 62 -5.17 12.50 -27.68
C PHE A 62 -4.46 11.90 -26.47
N PHE A 63 -4.18 10.59 -26.53
CA PHE A 63 -3.11 10.01 -25.73
C PHE A 63 -1.79 10.26 -26.45
N VAL A 64 -0.87 10.96 -25.80
CA VAL A 64 0.47 11.21 -26.34
C VAL A 64 1.49 10.54 -25.45
N THR A 65 2.15 9.53 -26.02
CA THR A 65 3.25 8.81 -25.38
C THR A 65 4.60 9.35 -25.87
N ASN A 66 5.69 8.83 -25.34
CA ASN A 66 7.03 9.17 -25.84
C ASN A 66 7.35 8.58 -27.23
N LYS A 67 6.51 7.69 -27.76
CA LYS A 67 6.72 7.01 -29.06
C LYS A 67 5.62 7.29 -30.07
N ASP A 68 4.38 7.34 -29.59
CA ASP A 68 3.18 7.36 -30.41
C ASP A 68 2.16 8.39 -29.93
N THR A 69 1.28 8.81 -30.83
CA THR A 69 0.09 9.62 -30.54
C THR A 69 -1.14 8.89 -31.03
N PHE A 70 -2.09 8.61 -30.13
CA PHE A 70 -3.37 7.99 -30.43
C PHE A 70 -4.46 9.05 -30.23
N GLY A 71 -5.23 9.39 -31.26
CA GLY A 71 -6.19 10.47 -31.08
C GLY A 71 -7.09 10.82 -32.24
N GLY A 72 -7.60 12.04 -32.16
CA GLY A 72 -8.78 12.49 -32.90
C GLY A 72 -10.09 12.11 -32.18
N PHE A 73 -10.03 11.84 -30.88
CA PHE A 73 -11.20 11.43 -30.10
C PHE A 73 -12.01 12.64 -29.65
N LYS A 74 -13.33 12.48 -29.56
CA LYS A 74 -14.21 13.53 -29.01
C LYS A 74 -13.93 13.77 -27.51
N LEU A 75 -13.58 12.71 -26.78
CA LEU A 75 -13.31 12.72 -25.35
C LEU A 75 -12.51 11.47 -24.95
N ILE A 76 -11.60 11.61 -24.01
CA ILE A 76 -10.95 10.56 -23.24
C ILE A 76 -11.54 10.62 -21.82
N GLY A 77 -12.43 9.68 -21.52
CA GLY A 77 -13.05 9.53 -20.22
C GLY A 77 -12.06 9.04 -19.15
N SER A 78 -12.43 9.25 -17.88
CA SER A 78 -11.75 8.66 -16.74
C SER A 78 -12.77 8.21 -15.70
N THR A 79 -12.57 7.04 -15.13
CA THR A 79 -13.32 6.58 -13.96
C THR A 79 -12.36 5.98 -12.92
N TYR A 80 -12.72 6.09 -11.65
CA TYR A 80 -11.94 5.60 -10.52
C TYR A 80 -12.85 4.84 -9.55
N GLY A 81 -12.25 3.90 -8.82
CA GLY A 81 -12.96 3.09 -7.84
C GLY A 81 -11.99 2.25 -7.03
N LYS A 82 -12.54 1.33 -6.23
CA LYS A 82 -11.77 0.43 -5.36
C LYS A 82 -10.68 -0.37 -6.11
N TYR A 83 -10.91 -0.65 -7.40
CA TYR A 83 -10.07 -1.52 -8.23
C TYR A 83 -9.07 -0.75 -9.12
N GLY A 84 -8.94 0.56 -8.90
CA GLY A 84 -7.97 1.43 -9.57
C GLY A 84 -8.62 2.60 -10.32
N LYS A 85 -7.92 3.09 -11.33
CA LYS A 85 -8.38 4.18 -12.19
C LYS A 85 -8.04 3.85 -13.64
N ILE A 86 -8.99 4.10 -14.54
CA ILE A 86 -8.87 3.82 -15.97
C ILE A 86 -9.12 5.10 -16.77
N ASN A 87 -8.41 5.25 -17.89
CA ASN A 87 -8.75 6.19 -18.95
C ASN A 87 -9.18 5.42 -20.20
N TYR A 88 -10.15 5.93 -20.94
CA TYR A 88 -10.71 5.22 -22.10
C TYR A 88 -11.32 6.19 -23.13
N THR A 89 -11.33 5.80 -24.40
CA THR A 89 -11.84 6.63 -25.52
C THR A 89 -13.28 6.34 -25.91
N ASN A 90 -13.94 5.39 -25.21
CA ASN A 90 -15.34 5.05 -25.47
C ASN A 90 -16.31 5.85 -24.57
N SER A 91 -17.57 5.98 -24.97
CA SER A 91 -18.65 6.35 -24.06
C SER A 91 -18.86 5.21 -23.06
N TYR A 92 -18.90 5.52 -21.76
CA TYR A 92 -19.17 4.51 -20.72
C TYR A 92 -20.60 3.93 -20.85
N SER A 93 -21.50 4.63 -21.54
CA SER A 93 -22.92 4.31 -21.66
C SER A 93 -23.32 3.62 -22.96
N ASP A 94 -22.53 3.70 -24.04
CA ASP A 94 -22.95 3.25 -25.37
C ASP A 94 -22.01 2.18 -25.94
N PRO A 95 -22.50 0.97 -26.27
CA PRO A 95 -21.68 -0.06 -26.90
C PRO A 95 -21.28 0.38 -28.31
N ILE A 96 -19.98 0.35 -28.61
CA ILE A 96 -19.46 0.63 -29.94
C ILE A 96 -18.83 -0.66 -30.49
N ASP A 97 -19.24 -1.05 -31.70
CA ASP A 97 -18.67 -2.16 -32.47
C ASP A 97 -17.38 -1.74 -33.22
N LYS A 98 -16.61 -0.84 -32.62
CA LYS A 98 -15.33 -0.36 -33.12
C LYS A 98 -14.31 -0.43 -32.00
N PRO A 99 -13.04 -0.76 -32.30
CA PRO A 99 -11.99 -0.77 -31.31
C PRO A 99 -11.88 0.59 -30.61
N PHE A 100 -11.72 0.56 -29.28
CA PHE A 100 -11.45 1.73 -28.47
C PHE A 100 -10.15 1.55 -27.68
N TYR A 101 -9.56 2.68 -27.27
CA TYR A 101 -8.34 2.69 -26.49
C TYR A 101 -8.63 2.86 -25.00
N TYR A 102 -7.79 2.26 -24.17
CA TYR A 102 -7.85 2.39 -22.73
C TYR A 102 -6.45 2.24 -22.11
N LYS A 103 -6.29 2.71 -20.87
CA LYS A 103 -5.08 2.52 -20.08
C LYS A 103 -5.37 2.50 -18.59
N ASN A 104 -4.47 1.88 -17.83
CA ASN A 104 -4.34 2.20 -16.42
C ASN A 104 -3.98 3.68 -16.30
N ALA A 105 -4.72 4.44 -15.51
CA ALA A 105 -4.53 5.90 -15.44
C ALA A 105 -3.14 6.29 -14.88
N LYS A 106 -2.54 5.44 -14.05
CA LYS A 106 -1.18 5.65 -13.53
C LYS A 106 -0.08 5.26 -14.52
N GLY A 107 -0.36 4.28 -15.38
CA GLY A 107 0.63 3.70 -16.29
C GLY A 107 0.86 4.56 -17.53
N THR A 108 1.82 4.17 -18.34
CA THR A 108 2.20 4.86 -19.58
C THR A 108 1.69 4.13 -20.82
N LYS A 109 1.39 2.84 -20.70
CA LYS A 109 0.93 2.01 -21.82
C LYS A 109 -0.53 2.28 -22.19
N VAL A 110 -0.79 2.38 -23.50
CA VAL A 110 -2.14 2.52 -24.08
C VAL A 110 -2.49 1.22 -24.83
N TYR A 111 -3.67 0.68 -24.55
CA TYR A 111 -4.21 -0.56 -25.13
C TYR A 111 -5.36 -0.21 -26.08
N GLY A 112 -5.51 -0.86 -27.25
CA GLY A 112 -6.38 -0.34 -28.34
C GLY A 112 -7.32 -1.31 -29.05
N THR A 113 -7.41 -2.56 -28.61
CA THR A 113 -8.07 -3.67 -29.33
C THR A 113 -9.43 -4.08 -28.75
N SER A 114 -9.98 -3.30 -27.81
CA SER A 114 -11.19 -3.65 -27.08
C SER A 114 -12.45 -3.13 -27.76
N ILE A 115 -13.56 -3.88 -27.67
CA ILE A 115 -14.87 -3.50 -28.22
C ILE A 115 -15.97 -3.55 -27.15
N GLY A 116 -17.10 -2.89 -27.41
CA GLY A 116 -18.26 -2.92 -26.52
C GLY A 116 -18.19 -1.95 -25.34
N LYS A 117 -19.16 -2.07 -24.44
CA LYS A 117 -19.30 -1.25 -23.23
C LYS A 117 -18.45 -1.83 -22.09
N ILE A 118 -17.68 -1.00 -21.40
CA ILE A 118 -16.94 -1.40 -20.19
C ILE A 118 -17.93 -1.64 -19.04
N GLU A 119 -17.94 -2.84 -18.48
CA GLU A 119 -18.77 -3.20 -17.31
C GLU A 119 -17.94 -3.23 -16.02
N SER A 120 -16.67 -3.63 -16.10
CA SER A 120 -15.78 -3.71 -14.95
C SER A 120 -14.31 -3.54 -15.36
N TYR A 121 -13.45 -3.17 -14.40
CA TYR A 121 -12.01 -3.03 -14.61
C TYR A 121 -11.24 -3.31 -13.32
N GLN A 122 -10.05 -3.90 -13.47
CA GLN A 122 -9.18 -4.28 -12.35
C GLN A 122 -7.73 -3.95 -12.69
N THR A 123 -7.05 -3.25 -11.79
CA THR A 123 -5.62 -2.90 -11.94
C THR A 123 -4.73 -3.57 -10.90
N SER A 124 -5.32 -4.17 -9.86
CA SER A 124 -4.62 -4.64 -8.65
C SER A 124 -3.67 -3.58 -8.06
N ASN A 125 -4.02 -2.30 -8.22
CA ASN A 125 -3.21 -1.14 -7.84
C ASN A 125 -1.84 -1.01 -8.52
N THR A 126 -1.52 -1.87 -9.49
CA THR A 126 -0.29 -1.78 -10.29
C THR A 126 -0.24 -0.51 -11.13
N ASN A 127 0.94 -0.14 -11.64
CA ASN A 127 1.04 1.05 -12.50
C ASN A 127 0.63 0.75 -13.95
N GLU A 128 1.10 -0.35 -14.53
CA GLU A 128 0.95 -0.61 -15.97
C GLU A 128 -0.16 -1.62 -16.32
N ASN A 129 -0.53 -2.51 -15.41
CA ASN A 129 -1.43 -3.62 -15.73
C ASN A 129 -2.90 -3.23 -15.54
N ILE A 130 -3.75 -3.78 -16.40
CA ILE A 130 -5.19 -3.58 -16.35
C ILE A 130 -5.93 -4.72 -17.06
N ALA A 131 -7.01 -5.16 -16.45
CA ALA A 131 -8.02 -6.00 -17.07
C ALA A 131 -9.33 -5.23 -17.19
N ILE A 132 -10.10 -5.53 -18.24
CA ILE A 132 -11.46 -5.02 -18.41
C ILE A 132 -12.40 -6.15 -18.84
N THR A 133 -13.63 -6.07 -18.35
CA THR A 133 -14.76 -6.86 -18.85
C THR A 133 -15.64 -5.94 -19.67
N THR A 134 -15.95 -6.32 -20.92
CA THR A 134 -16.84 -5.56 -21.79
C THR A 134 -18.02 -6.39 -22.29
N THR A 135 -19.09 -5.72 -22.68
CA THR A 135 -20.25 -6.35 -23.32
C THR A 135 -20.58 -5.71 -24.67
N LEU A 136 -20.93 -6.54 -25.64
CA LEU A 136 -21.45 -6.10 -26.95
C LEU A 136 -22.47 -7.13 -27.44
N ASN A 137 -23.68 -6.69 -27.77
CA ASN A 137 -24.80 -7.56 -28.14
C ASN A 137 -24.99 -8.66 -27.07
N ASP A 138 -24.97 -9.93 -27.47
CA ASP A 138 -25.11 -11.09 -26.58
C ASP A 138 -23.77 -11.67 -26.12
N SER A 139 -22.67 -10.93 -26.27
CA SER A 139 -21.32 -11.39 -25.90
C SER A 139 -20.73 -10.61 -24.73
N VAL A 140 -19.93 -11.32 -23.94
CA VAL A 140 -19.05 -10.82 -22.87
C VAL A 140 -17.61 -11.07 -23.29
N TYR A 141 -16.77 -10.05 -23.21
CA TYR A 141 -15.36 -10.11 -23.57
C TYR A 141 -14.52 -9.79 -22.34
N ASN A 142 -13.48 -10.59 -22.10
CA ASN A 142 -12.50 -10.32 -21.05
C ASN A 142 -11.16 -10.00 -21.70
N TYR A 143 -10.58 -8.86 -21.35
CA TYR A 143 -9.29 -8.40 -21.85
C TYR A 143 -8.29 -8.25 -20.71
N ILE A 144 -7.03 -8.62 -20.97
CA ILE A 144 -5.89 -8.36 -20.08
C ILE A 144 -4.82 -7.65 -20.91
N ASN A 145 -4.42 -6.44 -20.49
CA ASN A 145 -3.39 -5.64 -21.15
C ASN A 145 -3.60 -5.55 -22.68
N GLY A 146 -4.84 -5.31 -23.12
CA GLY A 146 -5.27 -5.23 -24.51
C GLY A 146 -5.52 -6.58 -25.19
N ARG A 147 -4.99 -7.69 -24.68
CA ARG A 147 -5.19 -9.01 -25.27
C ARG A 147 -6.57 -9.56 -24.91
N LEU A 148 -7.32 -10.02 -25.91
CA LEU A 148 -8.56 -10.77 -25.71
C LEU A 148 -8.25 -12.13 -25.09
N ILE A 149 -8.82 -12.40 -23.92
CA ILE A 149 -8.62 -13.64 -23.16
C ILE A 149 -9.77 -14.62 -23.35
N SER A 150 -11.00 -14.10 -23.42
CA SER A 150 -12.17 -14.93 -23.68
C SER A 150 -13.31 -14.12 -24.28
N GLN A 151 -14.11 -14.78 -25.11
CA GLN A 151 -15.39 -14.31 -25.60
C GLN A 151 -16.43 -15.37 -25.27
N ASN A 152 -17.52 -14.99 -24.58
CA ASN A 152 -18.58 -15.90 -24.18
C ASN A 152 -19.95 -15.28 -24.47
N HIS A 153 -20.93 -16.11 -24.82
CA HIS A 153 -22.32 -15.66 -24.84
C HIS A 153 -22.81 -15.33 -23.42
N LYS A 154 -23.61 -14.27 -23.28
CA LYS A 154 -24.16 -13.79 -22.01
C LYS A 154 -24.95 -14.86 -21.27
N GLU A 155 -25.66 -15.73 -21.98
CA GLU A 155 -26.41 -16.85 -21.40
C GLU A 155 -25.52 -17.91 -20.72
N HIS A 156 -24.26 -18.04 -21.17
CA HIS A 156 -23.31 -18.98 -20.60
C HIS A 156 -22.55 -18.41 -19.40
N VAL A 157 -22.59 -17.10 -19.20
CA VAL A 157 -21.91 -16.40 -18.11
C VAL A 157 -22.91 -16.04 -17.02
N GLU A 158 -22.55 -16.29 -15.76
CA GLU A 158 -23.44 -15.93 -14.65
C GLU A 158 -23.57 -14.39 -14.57
N LYS A 159 -24.78 -13.85 -14.51
CA LYS A 159 -25.02 -12.38 -14.57
C LYS A 159 -24.14 -11.57 -13.59
N PHE A 160 -23.91 -12.11 -12.39
CA PHE A 160 -23.08 -11.47 -11.37
C PHE A 160 -21.57 -11.46 -11.68
N TYR A 161 -21.09 -12.29 -12.61
CA TYR A 161 -19.69 -12.30 -13.04
C TYR A 161 -19.33 -11.08 -13.89
N ILE A 162 -20.28 -10.56 -14.68
CA ILE A 162 -20.03 -9.45 -15.62
C ILE A 162 -19.53 -8.17 -14.91
N PRO A 163 -20.14 -7.71 -13.80
CA PRO A 163 -19.62 -6.56 -13.04
C PRO A 163 -18.54 -6.95 -12.01
N GLU A 164 -18.15 -8.22 -11.93
CA GLU A 164 -17.18 -8.70 -10.94
C GLU A 164 -15.76 -8.25 -11.31
N ASN A 165 -14.96 -7.86 -10.32
CA ASN A 165 -13.58 -7.40 -10.50
C ASN A 165 -12.55 -8.41 -9.95
N ASP A 166 -13.02 -9.48 -9.30
CA ASP A 166 -12.18 -10.45 -8.58
C ASP A 166 -11.79 -11.66 -9.46
N TRP A 167 -12.03 -11.58 -10.77
CA TRP A 167 -11.69 -12.64 -11.72
C TRP A 167 -10.21 -12.66 -12.12
N VAL A 168 -9.45 -11.62 -11.76
CA VAL A 168 -8.05 -11.42 -12.15
C VAL A 168 -7.28 -10.64 -11.08
N SER A 169 -5.99 -10.94 -10.95
CA SER A 169 -5.06 -10.20 -10.10
C SER A 169 -3.68 -10.10 -10.76
N PHE A 170 -3.01 -8.97 -10.57
CA PHE A 170 -1.71 -8.65 -11.17
C PHE A 170 -0.64 -8.37 -10.12
N SER A 171 0.61 -8.70 -10.47
CA SER A 171 1.81 -8.10 -9.87
C SER A 171 2.33 -6.94 -10.73
N GLU A 172 3.24 -6.13 -10.19
CA GLU A 172 3.80 -4.96 -10.89
C GLU A 172 4.57 -5.35 -12.16
N ASN A 173 5.33 -6.45 -12.13
CA ASN A 173 6.08 -6.96 -13.28
C ASN A 173 5.22 -7.69 -14.33
N GLY A 174 3.90 -7.77 -14.12
CA GLY A 174 2.95 -8.33 -15.08
C GLY A 174 2.68 -9.82 -14.92
N ASN A 175 3.10 -10.46 -13.82
CA ASN A 175 2.52 -11.76 -13.49
C ASN A 175 1.02 -11.59 -13.27
N VAL A 176 0.26 -12.60 -13.70
CA VAL A 176 -1.19 -12.56 -13.66
C VAL A 176 -1.75 -13.91 -13.24
N ILE A 177 -2.72 -13.88 -12.33
CA ILE A 177 -3.60 -15.00 -12.02
C ILE A 177 -5.02 -14.59 -12.38
N TYR A 178 -5.74 -15.42 -13.13
CA TYR A 178 -7.11 -15.12 -13.52
C TYR A 178 -7.92 -16.39 -13.76
N PHE A 179 -9.24 -16.30 -13.66
CA PHE A 179 -10.13 -17.36 -14.11
C PHE A 179 -11.12 -16.87 -15.15
N ILE A 180 -11.52 -17.78 -16.03
CA ILE A 180 -12.60 -17.56 -16.99
C ILE A 180 -13.55 -18.74 -16.98
N LYS A 181 -14.82 -18.48 -17.29
CA LYS A 181 -15.78 -19.54 -17.55
C LYS A 181 -15.60 -20.04 -18.98
N GLN A 182 -15.39 -21.35 -19.13
CA GLN A 182 -15.34 -22.05 -20.40
C GLN A 182 -16.16 -23.33 -20.25
N ASP A 183 -17.13 -23.52 -21.14
CA ASP A 183 -18.10 -24.61 -21.06
C ASP A 183 -18.85 -24.59 -19.70
N SER A 184 -18.89 -25.72 -19.01
CA SER A 184 -19.50 -25.87 -17.67
C SER A 184 -18.52 -25.61 -16.51
N LEU A 185 -17.28 -25.19 -16.80
CA LEU A 185 -16.21 -25.07 -15.81
C LEU A 185 -15.61 -23.66 -15.75
N TYR A 186 -15.15 -23.30 -14.56
CA TYR A 186 -14.23 -22.21 -14.32
C TYR A 186 -12.80 -22.74 -14.40
N LYS A 187 -12.02 -22.20 -15.33
CA LYS A 187 -10.62 -22.57 -15.54
C LYS A 187 -9.72 -21.46 -14.99
N LEU A 188 -8.78 -21.82 -14.13
CA LEU A 188 -7.85 -20.91 -13.47
C LEU A 188 -6.49 -20.97 -14.15
N TYR A 189 -5.94 -19.81 -14.48
CA TYR A 189 -4.69 -19.65 -15.19
C TYR A 189 -3.71 -18.80 -14.36
N VAL A 190 -2.43 -19.15 -14.44
CA VAL A 190 -1.32 -18.32 -13.98
C VAL A 190 -0.39 -18.11 -15.15
N ASN A 191 -0.15 -16.86 -15.53
CA ASN A 191 0.68 -16.49 -16.69
C ASN A 191 0.33 -17.33 -17.94
N ASP A 192 -0.98 -17.38 -18.26
CA ASP A 192 -1.57 -18.14 -19.37
C ASP A 192 -1.48 -19.68 -19.29
N LYS A 193 -0.85 -20.22 -18.24
CA LYS A 193 -0.83 -21.66 -17.99
C LYS A 193 -2.03 -22.06 -17.14
N LEU A 194 -2.82 -23.01 -17.63
CA LEU A 194 -3.92 -23.61 -16.86
C LEU A 194 -3.34 -24.33 -15.63
N ILE A 195 -3.85 -24.00 -14.43
CA ILE A 195 -3.41 -24.61 -13.16
C ILE A 195 -4.54 -25.35 -12.42
N ASP A 196 -5.81 -25.01 -12.65
CA ASP A 196 -6.95 -25.70 -12.03
C ASP A 196 -8.23 -25.56 -12.86
N SER A 197 -9.19 -26.45 -12.62
CA SER A 197 -10.54 -26.43 -13.19
C SER A 197 -11.59 -26.79 -12.14
N SER A 198 -12.72 -26.10 -12.16
CA SER A 198 -13.74 -26.21 -11.11
C SER A 198 -15.14 -25.94 -11.63
N LYS A 199 -16.15 -26.59 -11.06
CA LYS A 199 -17.56 -26.23 -11.27
C LYS A 199 -17.96 -24.96 -10.49
N PHE A 200 -17.08 -24.47 -9.62
CA PHE A 200 -17.30 -23.31 -8.77
C PHE A 200 -16.26 -22.24 -9.05
N ARG A 201 -16.63 -20.98 -8.83
CA ARG A 201 -15.75 -19.84 -9.01
C ARG A 201 -14.58 -19.87 -8.04
N TYR A 202 -13.49 -19.21 -8.45
CA TYR A 202 -12.39 -18.86 -7.59
C TYR A 202 -12.61 -17.45 -7.04
N THR A 203 -11.98 -17.13 -5.92
CA THR A 203 -12.07 -15.81 -5.28
C THR A 203 -10.77 -15.50 -4.55
N GLN A 204 -10.58 -14.23 -4.18
CA GLN A 204 -9.40 -13.75 -3.45
C GLN A 204 -8.08 -14.17 -4.11
N LEU A 205 -7.99 -13.91 -5.43
CA LEU A 205 -6.80 -14.21 -6.22
C LEU A 205 -5.69 -13.21 -5.87
N ALA A 206 -4.48 -13.69 -5.59
CA ALA A 206 -3.30 -12.84 -5.49
C ALA A 206 -2.10 -13.50 -6.16
N ILE A 207 -1.24 -12.69 -6.77
CA ILE A 207 0.04 -13.09 -7.37
C ILE A 207 1.08 -11.99 -7.12
N ASN A 208 2.33 -12.36 -6.84
CA ASN A 208 3.42 -11.42 -6.60
C ASN A 208 4.45 -11.38 -7.75
N ASN A 209 5.48 -10.53 -7.66
CA ASN A 209 6.47 -10.39 -8.74
C ASN A 209 7.34 -11.64 -8.92
N ASN A 210 7.52 -12.44 -7.87
CA ASN A 210 8.17 -13.74 -7.91
C ASN A 210 7.29 -14.85 -8.52
N GLY A 211 6.03 -14.55 -8.85
CA GLY A 211 5.09 -15.51 -9.44
C GLY A 211 4.46 -16.47 -8.43
N ALA A 212 4.69 -16.26 -7.12
CA ALA A 212 3.93 -16.95 -6.10
C ALA A 212 2.48 -16.48 -6.12
N TYR A 213 1.54 -17.39 -5.86
CA TYR A 213 0.12 -17.09 -5.90
C TYR A 213 -0.66 -17.82 -4.81
N ILE A 214 -1.81 -17.23 -4.46
CA ILE A 214 -2.82 -17.80 -3.58
C ILE A 214 -4.21 -17.56 -4.17
N PHE A 215 -5.16 -18.44 -3.83
CA PHE A 215 -6.57 -18.27 -4.17
C PHE A 215 -7.45 -19.09 -3.24
N ALA A 216 -8.74 -18.76 -3.19
CA ALA A 216 -9.73 -19.59 -2.55
C ALA A 216 -10.66 -20.23 -3.59
N LYS A 217 -10.92 -21.53 -3.44
CA LYS A 217 -11.78 -22.33 -4.31
C LYS A 217 -13.07 -22.72 -3.59
N GLY A 218 -14.20 -22.36 -4.17
CA GLY A 218 -15.49 -22.87 -3.73
C GLY A 218 -15.66 -24.37 -3.99
N LYS A 219 -16.25 -25.11 -3.05
CA LYS A 219 -16.59 -26.53 -3.25
C LYS A 219 -17.83 -26.91 -2.44
N ARG A 220 -18.68 -27.75 -3.03
CA ARG A 220 -19.68 -28.54 -2.29
C ARG A 220 -19.01 -29.83 -1.83
N PRO A 221 -18.73 -30.02 -0.52
CA PRO A 221 -18.17 -31.27 -0.02
C PRO A 221 -19.14 -32.43 -0.27
N GLU A 222 -18.63 -33.66 -0.40
CA GLU A 222 -19.43 -34.87 -0.68
C GLU A 222 -20.50 -35.10 0.39
N GLN A 223 -20.15 -34.83 1.64
CA GLN A 223 -21.08 -34.76 2.76
C GLN A 223 -21.09 -33.32 3.31
N PRO A 224 -22.27 -32.79 3.68
CA PRO A 224 -22.36 -31.48 4.34
C PRO A 224 -21.46 -31.42 5.57
N ILE A 225 -20.80 -30.29 5.77
CA ILE A 225 -19.99 -30.05 6.97
C ILE A 225 -20.86 -29.25 7.93
N GLY A 226 -21.36 -29.93 8.97
CA GLY A 226 -22.41 -29.40 9.83
C GLY A 226 -23.66 -29.05 9.01
N LYS A 227 -24.13 -27.80 9.11
CA LYS A 227 -25.27 -27.30 8.33
C LYS A 227 -24.90 -26.77 6.93
N TYR A 228 -23.62 -26.77 6.56
CA TYR A 228 -23.15 -26.11 5.35
C TYR A 228 -22.93 -27.09 4.20
N LYS A 229 -23.54 -26.77 3.06
CA LYS A 229 -23.39 -27.52 1.80
C LYS A 229 -22.32 -26.93 0.88
N TYR A 230 -21.69 -25.82 1.27
CA TYR A 230 -20.71 -25.10 0.48
C TYR A 230 -19.63 -24.50 1.38
N MET A 231 -18.38 -24.75 1.02
CA MET A 231 -17.19 -24.32 1.75
C MET A 231 -16.16 -23.76 0.76
N PHE A 232 -15.18 -23.04 1.29
CA PHE A 232 -13.98 -22.64 0.57
C PHE A 232 -12.79 -23.49 1.00
N PHE A 233 -11.91 -23.76 0.06
CA PHE A 233 -10.60 -24.34 0.30
C PHE A 233 -9.57 -23.29 -0.08
N ILE A 234 -8.60 -23.05 0.79
CA ILE A 234 -7.54 -22.07 0.54
C ILE A 234 -6.39 -22.81 -0.16
N HIS A 235 -5.89 -22.22 -1.23
CA HIS A 235 -4.82 -22.77 -2.05
C HIS A 235 -3.62 -21.83 -2.03
N SER A 236 -2.44 -22.40 -1.80
CA SER A 236 -1.16 -21.84 -2.20
C SER A 236 -0.59 -22.64 -3.38
N MET A 237 0.62 -22.33 -3.84
CA MET A 237 1.25 -23.05 -4.96
C MET A 237 1.36 -24.56 -4.70
N ASP A 238 1.74 -24.93 -3.48
CA ASP A 238 2.14 -26.31 -3.13
C ASP A 238 1.17 -26.98 -2.15
N THR A 239 0.20 -26.23 -1.60
CA THR A 239 -0.64 -26.70 -0.49
C THR A 239 -2.10 -26.38 -0.73
N VAL A 240 -2.97 -27.32 -0.35
CA VAL A 240 -4.41 -27.11 -0.17
C VAL A 240 -4.70 -27.18 1.32
N ILE A 241 -5.18 -26.08 1.88
CA ILE A 241 -5.51 -25.97 3.30
C ILE A 241 -6.96 -26.38 3.52
N GLY A 242 -7.24 -26.91 4.71
CA GLY A 242 -8.56 -27.37 5.12
C GLY A 242 -9.69 -26.38 4.85
N TYR A 243 -10.91 -26.91 4.83
CA TYR A 243 -12.10 -26.14 4.50
C TYR A 243 -12.34 -24.97 5.48
N VAL A 244 -12.90 -23.87 4.98
CA VAL A 244 -13.38 -22.72 5.77
C VAL A 244 -14.71 -22.23 5.19
N ARG A 245 -15.54 -21.57 5.99
CA ARG A 245 -16.88 -21.16 5.57
C ARG A 245 -16.86 -19.89 4.74
N THR A 246 -16.02 -18.95 5.09
CA THR A 246 -15.86 -17.64 4.44
C THR A 246 -14.39 -17.35 4.16
N VAL A 247 -14.08 -16.45 3.24
CA VAL A 247 -12.72 -15.97 2.95
C VAL A 247 -12.78 -14.46 2.77
N TRP A 248 -12.50 -13.71 3.84
CA TRP A 248 -12.76 -12.28 3.88
C TRP A 248 -11.53 -11.44 3.59
N ASP A 249 -10.51 -11.63 4.40
CA ASP A 249 -9.28 -10.86 4.37
C ASP A 249 -8.14 -11.79 3.98
N TYR A 250 -7.20 -11.27 3.20
CA TYR A 250 -6.10 -12.03 2.65
C TYR A 250 -4.98 -11.10 2.20
N GLU A 251 -3.75 -11.60 2.26
CA GLU A 251 -2.60 -10.92 1.67
C GLU A 251 -1.56 -11.94 1.22
N LEU A 252 -0.86 -11.62 0.14
CA LEU A 252 0.35 -12.31 -0.31
C LEU A 252 1.50 -11.30 -0.41
N LYS A 253 2.56 -11.53 0.35
CA LYS A 253 3.79 -10.73 0.33
C LYS A 253 4.71 -11.16 -0.81
N GLU A 254 5.64 -10.29 -1.18
CA GLU A 254 6.63 -10.56 -2.24
C GLU A 254 7.54 -11.76 -1.91
N ASN A 255 7.84 -11.98 -0.63
CA ASN A 255 8.61 -13.15 -0.16
C ASN A 255 7.79 -14.46 -0.09
N GLY A 256 6.53 -14.44 -0.56
CA GLY A 256 5.63 -15.59 -0.59
C GLY A 256 4.96 -15.92 0.74
N ALA A 257 5.16 -15.12 1.78
CA ALA A 257 4.36 -15.21 3.00
C ALA A 257 2.91 -14.78 2.72
N TYR A 258 1.95 -15.44 3.34
CA TYR A 258 0.55 -15.11 3.12
C TYR A 258 -0.33 -15.43 4.32
N TYR A 259 -1.52 -14.82 4.33
CA TYR A 259 -2.56 -15.19 5.26
C TYR A 259 -3.97 -15.11 4.64
N TYR A 260 -4.92 -15.76 5.29
CA TYR A 260 -6.35 -15.58 5.12
C TYR A 260 -7.02 -15.50 6.50
N SER A 261 -8.08 -14.72 6.63
CA SER A 261 -8.97 -14.78 7.78
C SER A 261 -10.44 -14.66 7.39
N GLY A 262 -11.29 -15.15 8.28
CA GLY A 262 -12.73 -15.11 8.14
C GLY A 262 -13.44 -15.67 9.36
N ASP A 263 -14.73 -15.91 9.22
CA ASP A 263 -15.52 -16.66 10.19
C ASP A 263 -16.04 -17.99 9.63
N ASP A 264 -16.33 -18.89 10.57
CA ASP A 264 -17.12 -20.11 10.37
C ASP A 264 -18.55 -19.95 10.94
N ASN A 265 -19.14 -18.73 10.84
CA ASN A 265 -20.33 -18.25 11.58
C ASN A 265 -20.16 -18.33 13.11
N GLU A 266 -19.01 -17.84 13.59
CA GLU A 266 -18.53 -18.00 14.96
C GLU A 266 -18.36 -19.48 15.35
N PRO A 267 -17.11 -19.97 15.49
CA PRO A 267 -15.88 -19.20 15.71
C PRO A 267 -15.19 -18.67 14.43
N TYR A 268 -14.20 -17.79 14.62
CA TYR A 268 -13.32 -17.24 13.59
C TYR A 268 -12.19 -18.24 13.24
N TYR A 269 -11.48 -17.95 12.15
CA TYR A 269 -10.24 -18.65 11.80
C TYR A 269 -9.20 -17.68 11.23
N ILE A 270 -7.94 -18.11 11.29
CA ILE A 270 -6.84 -17.56 10.50
C ILE A 270 -6.05 -18.71 9.87
N THR A 271 -5.71 -18.56 8.60
CA THR A 271 -4.69 -19.35 7.93
C THR A 271 -3.47 -18.47 7.72
N ILE A 272 -2.29 -18.91 8.12
CA ILE A 272 -1.05 -18.16 7.93
C ILE A 272 0.05 -19.14 7.55
N ASN A 273 0.69 -18.92 6.40
CA ASN A 273 1.80 -19.74 5.88
C ASN A 273 1.52 -21.27 6.02
N ASP A 274 0.46 -21.74 5.37
CA ASP A 274 0.02 -23.15 5.34
C ASP A 274 -0.48 -23.73 6.69
N LYS A 275 -0.55 -22.92 7.76
CA LYS A 275 -1.10 -23.33 9.06
C LYS A 275 -2.48 -22.74 9.28
N LEU A 276 -3.47 -23.60 9.52
CA LEU A 276 -4.85 -23.23 9.82
C LEU A 276 -5.11 -23.29 11.33
N HIS A 277 -5.56 -22.17 11.90
CA HIS A 277 -5.98 -22.05 13.29
C HIS A 277 -7.47 -21.69 13.31
N LYS A 278 -8.28 -22.52 13.95
CA LYS A 278 -9.74 -22.40 14.06
C LYS A 278 -10.19 -22.31 15.51
N GLU A 279 -11.49 -22.09 15.70
CA GLU A 279 -12.12 -22.10 17.01
C GLU A 279 -11.68 -20.93 17.91
N ILE A 280 -11.27 -19.84 17.26
CA ILE A 280 -10.83 -18.60 17.90
C ILE A 280 -11.92 -17.52 17.81
N LYS A 281 -11.86 -16.53 18.69
CA LYS A 281 -12.65 -15.30 18.61
C LYS A 281 -11.77 -14.19 18.03
N SER A 282 -12.35 -13.35 17.18
CA SER A 282 -11.80 -12.07 16.68
C SER A 282 -10.28 -12.03 16.48
N VAL A 283 -9.83 -12.18 15.23
CA VAL A 283 -8.42 -12.05 14.86
C VAL A 283 -8.09 -10.57 14.66
N SER A 284 -6.97 -10.12 15.22
CA SER A 284 -6.51 -8.72 15.10
C SER A 284 -4.99 -8.62 15.10
N ASN A 285 -4.47 -7.41 14.87
CA ASN A 285 -3.05 -7.06 14.94
C ASN A 285 -2.14 -8.01 14.15
N ILE A 286 -2.51 -8.29 12.90
CA ILE A 286 -1.77 -9.24 12.06
C ILE A 286 -0.55 -8.52 11.48
N ILE A 287 0.65 -8.97 11.87
CA ILE A 287 1.93 -8.55 11.32
C ILE A 287 2.54 -9.73 10.57
N LEU A 288 2.78 -9.57 9.27
CA LEU A 288 3.33 -10.61 8.40
C LEU A 288 4.62 -10.14 7.73
N ILE A 289 5.77 -10.45 8.34
CA ILE A 289 7.08 -10.08 7.80
C ILE A 289 7.51 -11.10 6.74
N ASP A 290 7.51 -12.38 7.09
CA ASP A 290 7.87 -13.49 6.20
C ASP A 290 7.19 -14.81 6.61
N LYS A 291 7.55 -15.92 5.96
CA LYS A 291 6.94 -17.24 6.20
C LYS A 291 7.15 -17.78 7.63
N LYS A 292 8.24 -17.37 8.29
CA LYS A 292 8.64 -17.80 9.63
C LYS A 292 8.40 -16.72 10.68
N THR A 293 8.38 -15.46 10.26
CA THR A 293 8.32 -14.29 11.13
C THR A 293 6.97 -13.60 10.98
N TYR A 294 6.07 -13.86 11.91
CA TYR A 294 4.72 -13.31 11.93
C TYR A 294 4.14 -13.24 13.35
N LEU A 295 3.16 -12.35 13.53
CA LEU A 295 2.43 -12.15 14.77
C LEU A 295 0.95 -11.91 14.47
N TYR A 296 0.08 -12.42 15.33
CA TYR A 296 -1.33 -12.02 15.36
C TYR A 296 -1.93 -12.23 16.75
N SER A 297 -2.93 -11.43 17.10
CA SER A 297 -3.73 -11.62 18.33
C SER A 297 -5.08 -12.23 18.04
N PHE A 298 -5.59 -12.96 19.02
CA PHE A 298 -6.90 -13.60 18.97
C PHE A 298 -7.43 -13.85 20.39
N GLY A 299 -8.75 -13.95 20.53
CA GLY A 299 -9.40 -14.38 21.76
C GLY A 299 -9.64 -15.90 21.77
N GLU A 300 -9.42 -16.56 22.90
CA GLU A 300 -9.81 -17.97 23.08
C GLU A 300 -10.16 -18.22 24.55
N ASN A 301 -11.29 -18.88 24.82
CA ASN A 301 -11.75 -19.21 26.18
C ASN A 301 -11.79 -17.99 27.14
N GLY A 302 -12.20 -16.83 26.62
CA GLY A 302 -12.30 -15.59 27.39
C GLY A 302 -10.96 -14.90 27.68
N LYS A 303 -9.85 -15.38 27.10
CA LYS A 303 -8.52 -14.77 27.26
C LYS A 303 -8.00 -14.24 25.94
N ASN A 304 -7.33 -13.10 25.99
CA ASN A 304 -6.56 -12.58 24.87
C ASN A 304 -5.23 -13.34 24.75
N LYS A 305 -4.90 -13.73 23.52
CA LYS A 305 -3.71 -14.48 23.17
C LYS A 305 -2.98 -13.80 22.03
N ILE A 306 -1.68 -14.04 21.96
CA ILE A 306 -0.83 -13.62 20.86
C ILE A 306 -0.06 -14.84 20.36
N ASN A 307 -0.11 -15.09 19.05
CA ASN A 307 0.73 -16.07 18.39
C ASN A 307 1.91 -15.32 17.79
N VAL A 308 3.14 -15.74 18.12
CA VAL A 308 4.35 -15.23 17.51
C VAL A 308 5.13 -16.42 16.96
N ASN A 309 5.30 -16.47 15.64
CA ASN A 309 6.03 -17.52 14.93
C ASN A 309 5.54 -18.95 15.26
N GLY A 310 4.26 -19.10 15.59
CA GLY A 310 3.63 -20.38 15.98
C GLY A 310 3.61 -20.64 17.49
N LYS A 311 4.34 -19.87 18.30
CA LYS A 311 4.28 -19.97 19.77
C LYS A 311 3.17 -19.09 20.31
N ILE A 312 2.27 -19.67 21.10
CA ILE A 312 1.13 -18.97 21.68
C ILE A 312 1.47 -18.53 23.10
N TYR A 313 1.28 -17.24 23.37
CA TYR A 313 1.35 -16.66 24.70
C TYR A 313 -0.05 -16.26 25.15
N THR A 314 -0.39 -16.61 26.39
CA THR A 314 -1.69 -16.31 26.99
C THR A 314 -1.49 -15.30 28.10
N TYR A 315 -2.29 -14.23 28.09
CA TYR A 315 -2.21 -13.19 29.10
C TYR A 315 -3.58 -12.81 29.65
N GLU A 316 -3.55 -12.15 30.80
CA GLU A 316 -4.72 -11.57 31.45
C GLU A 316 -4.77 -10.07 31.19
N PHE A 317 -4.96 -9.67 29.94
CA PHE A 317 -5.17 -8.27 29.54
C PHE A 317 -6.56 -8.10 28.95
N ASP A 318 -7.13 -6.93 29.21
CA ASP A 318 -8.37 -6.50 28.58
C ASP A 318 -8.12 -6.15 27.10
N GLU A 319 -6.94 -5.58 26.82
CA GLU A 319 -6.56 -5.09 25.49
C GLU A 319 -5.05 -5.21 25.23
N ILE A 320 -4.69 -5.49 23.96
CA ILE A 320 -3.31 -5.48 23.44
C ILE A 320 -3.20 -4.27 22.51
N LEU A 321 -2.25 -3.38 22.80
CA LEU A 321 -2.01 -2.15 22.03
C LEU A 321 -0.63 -2.16 21.37
N TYR A 322 -0.59 -1.67 20.14
CA TYR A 322 0.61 -1.41 19.34
C TYR A 322 1.63 -2.56 19.36
N PRO A 323 1.25 -3.80 19.01
CA PRO A 323 2.23 -4.86 18.90
C PRO A 323 3.25 -4.54 17.81
N SER A 324 4.49 -4.94 18.02
CA SER A 324 5.57 -4.80 17.06
C SER A 324 6.38 -6.09 16.98
N LEU A 325 6.96 -6.35 15.81
CA LEU A 325 7.73 -7.54 15.49
C LEU A 325 8.90 -7.16 14.59
N ASP A 326 10.10 -7.69 14.86
CA ASP A 326 11.24 -7.56 13.94
C ASP A 326 11.49 -8.85 13.14
N LYS A 327 12.41 -8.76 12.16
CA LYS A 327 12.84 -9.89 11.31
C LYS A 327 13.51 -11.03 12.08
N ASN A 328 13.97 -10.80 13.31
CA ASN A 328 14.57 -11.82 14.17
C ASN A 328 13.52 -12.54 15.04
N GLY A 329 12.27 -12.09 15.00
CA GLY A 329 11.20 -12.60 15.85
C GLY A 329 11.17 -12.00 17.25
N ASN A 330 11.94 -10.94 17.52
CA ASN A 330 11.72 -10.14 18.72
C ASN A 330 10.38 -9.43 18.58
N PHE A 331 9.66 -9.31 19.68
CA PHE A 331 8.37 -8.64 19.68
C PHE A 331 8.11 -7.94 21.01
N ALA A 332 7.32 -6.88 20.93
CA ALA A 332 6.86 -6.16 22.09
C ALA A 332 5.44 -5.63 21.88
N PHE A 333 4.75 -5.33 22.98
CA PHE A 333 3.42 -4.71 22.94
C PHE A 333 3.11 -4.07 24.30
N TYR A 334 2.06 -3.25 24.34
CA TYR A 334 1.46 -2.78 25.59
C TYR A 334 0.23 -3.62 25.94
N GLY A 335 0.15 -4.08 27.19
CA GLY A 335 -1.04 -4.73 27.74
C GLY A 335 -1.76 -3.81 28.71
N ILE A 336 -3.06 -3.63 28.53
CA ILE A 336 -3.93 -2.95 29.51
C ILE A 336 -4.53 -4.00 30.44
N LYS A 337 -4.39 -3.76 31.75
CA LYS A 337 -5.11 -4.50 32.79
C LYS A 337 -5.68 -3.51 33.79
N ASP A 338 -7.01 -3.49 33.91
CA ASP A 338 -7.73 -2.50 34.73
C ASP A 338 -7.37 -1.05 34.29
N TYR A 339 -6.79 -0.27 35.19
CA TYR A 339 -6.32 1.09 34.90
C TYR A 339 -4.89 1.15 34.34
N PHE A 340 -4.07 0.12 34.57
CA PHE A 340 -2.63 0.16 34.36
C PHE A 340 -2.21 -0.35 32.98
N ILE A 341 -1.13 0.25 32.46
CA ILE A 341 -0.48 -0.16 31.21
C ILE A 341 0.87 -0.78 31.55
N PHE A 342 1.14 -1.95 30.99
CA PHE A 342 2.39 -2.67 31.16
C PHE A 342 3.05 -2.93 29.80
N LYS A 343 4.38 -2.90 29.78
CA LYS A 343 5.18 -3.31 28.61
C LYS A 343 5.43 -4.81 28.65
N PHE A 344 5.37 -5.44 27.49
CA PHE A 344 5.76 -6.83 27.28
C PHE A 344 6.84 -6.89 26.24
N VAL A 345 7.90 -7.64 26.52
CA VAL A 345 9.04 -7.83 25.60
C VAL A 345 9.34 -9.32 25.54
N ASN A 346 9.31 -9.90 24.35
CA ASN A 346 9.58 -11.32 24.10
C ASN A 346 8.78 -12.29 25.00
N GLY A 347 7.57 -11.86 25.35
CA GLY A 347 6.63 -12.61 26.16
C GLY A 347 6.73 -12.39 27.68
N GLU A 348 7.67 -11.56 28.12
CA GLU A 348 7.88 -11.25 29.53
C GLU A 348 7.30 -9.88 29.89
N LYS A 349 6.58 -9.85 31.02
CA LYS A 349 6.03 -8.61 31.60
C LYS A 349 7.15 -7.79 32.23
N ILE A 350 7.27 -6.52 31.84
CA ILE A 350 8.04 -5.55 32.62
C ILE A 350 7.26 -5.23 33.90
N LYS A 351 7.92 -5.39 35.06
CA LYS A 351 7.28 -5.40 36.40
C LYS A 351 6.46 -4.14 36.66
N GLU A 352 7.06 -2.98 36.43
CA GLU A 352 6.46 -1.70 36.77
C GLU A 352 5.48 -1.23 35.68
N PRO A 353 4.28 -0.75 36.07
CA PRO A 353 3.37 -0.11 35.12
C PRO A 353 3.93 1.24 34.66
N LEU A 354 3.51 1.67 33.46
CA LEU A 354 3.80 3.00 32.94
C LEU A 354 2.86 4.03 33.58
N SER A 355 3.23 4.49 34.76
CA SER A 355 2.51 5.52 35.52
C SER A 355 3.47 6.56 36.09
N LYS A 356 3.13 7.85 35.92
CA LYS A 356 3.88 8.98 36.48
C LYS A 356 2.91 10.14 36.75
N TYR A 357 3.24 11.02 37.69
CA TYR A 357 2.42 12.19 38.03
C TYR A 357 0.97 11.84 38.44
N GLY A 358 0.74 10.65 39.00
CA GLY A 358 -0.60 10.18 39.36
C GLY A 358 -1.52 9.86 38.17
N VAL A 359 -0.98 9.74 36.95
CA VAL A 359 -1.73 9.39 35.74
C VAL A 359 -1.08 8.22 35.01
N ARG A 360 -1.89 7.45 34.27
CA ARG A 360 -1.38 6.44 33.34
C ARG A 360 -0.80 7.08 32.08
N ALA A 361 0.16 6.42 31.46
CA ALA A 361 0.68 6.81 30.16
C ALA A 361 -0.37 6.65 29.04
N THR A 362 -0.26 7.45 28.00
CA THR A 362 -0.83 7.16 26.68
C THR A 362 0.27 6.62 25.78
N PRO A 363 0.22 5.34 25.37
CA PRO A 363 1.23 4.75 24.51
C PRO A 363 1.11 5.28 23.08
N LEU A 364 2.26 5.50 22.43
CA LEU A 364 2.35 5.94 21.04
C LEU A 364 3.08 4.95 20.15
N TYR A 365 4.12 4.31 20.68
CA TYR A 365 4.93 3.35 19.94
C TYR A 365 5.72 2.46 20.90
N ILE A 366 5.98 1.21 20.49
CA ILE A 366 6.95 0.32 21.13
C ILE A 366 7.74 -0.42 20.06
N SER A 367 9.06 -0.38 20.13
CA SER A 367 9.94 -1.16 19.27
C SER A 367 9.98 -2.62 19.72
N PRO A 368 10.34 -3.57 18.83
CA PRO A 368 10.36 -5.00 19.15
C PRO A 368 11.27 -5.41 20.31
N ASP A 369 12.24 -4.56 20.68
CA ASP A 369 13.14 -4.73 21.82
C ASP A 369 12.64 -4.06 23.11
N GLY A 370 11.47 -3.41 23.09
CA GLY A 370 10.83 -2.79 24.25
C GLY A 370 11.13 -1.30 24.46
N GLY A 371 11.92 -0.69 23.56
CA GLY A 371 12.04 0.76 23.46
C GLY A 371 10.68 1.40 23.20
N SER A 372 10.38 2.50 23.86
CA SER A 372 8.99 2.98 23.99
C SER A 372 8.88 4.48 23.82
N LEU A 373 7.77 4.92 23.23
CA LEU A 373 7.38 6.32 23.15
C LEU A 373 5.96 6.45 23.68
N HIS A 374 5.77 7.33 24.65
CA HIS A 374 4.50 7.53 25.34
C HIS A 374 4.46 8.92 25.98
N TYR A 375 3.28 9.40 26.33
CA TYR A 375 3.15 10.66 27.06
C TYR A 375 2.25 10.55 28.27
N PHE A 376 2.46 11.44 29.25
CA PHE A 376 1.58 11.64 30.39
C PHE A 376 0.86 12.97 30.24
N LYS A 377 -0.47 12.97 30.41
CA LYS A 377 -1.29 14.19 30.37
C LYS A 377 -1.81 14.50 31.77
N THR A 378 -1.35 15.60 32.35
CA THR A 378 -1.81 16.10 33.65
C THR A 378 -2.90 17.16 33.45
N ASN A 379 -3.25 17.88 34.53
CA ASN A 379 -4.25 18.95 34.45
C ASN A 379 -3.75 20.20 33.71
N ASP A 380 -2.44 20.39 33.64
CA ASP A 380 -1.76 21.60 33.18
C ASP A 380 -0.74 21.36 32.05
N SER A 381 -0.17 20.15 31.97
CA SER A 381 0.95 19.86 31.07
C SER A 381 0.86 18.49 30.40
N ILE A 382 1.64 18.32 29.34
CA ILE A 382 1.89 17.08 28.61
C ILE A 382 3.39 16.80 28.67
N TYR A 383 3.76 15.59 29.09
CA TYR A 383 5.14 15.15 29.23
C TYR A 383 5.40 13.97 28.29
N LEU A 384 6.21 14.19 27.25
CA LEU A 384 6.53 13.17 26.26
C LEU A 384 7.84 12.46 26.62
N TYR A 385 7.78 11.14 26.70
CA TYR A 385 8.88 10.28 27.13
C TYR A 385 9.28 9.30 26.05
N GLN A 386 10.58 9.21 25.80
CA GLN A 386 11.19 8.07 25.14
C GLN A 386 11.87 7.21 26.20
N ASP A 387 11.33 6.02 26.42
CA ASP A 387 11.62 5.20 27.59
C ASP A 387 11.45 6.00 28.87
N ASP A 388 12.48 6.10 29.71
CA ASP A 388 12.44 6.83 30.96
C ASP A 388 12.91 8.30 30.82
N LYS A 389 13.23 8.74 29.59
CA LYS A 389 13.78 10.07 29.31
C LYS A 389 12.71 11.00 28.76
N LEU A 390 12.53 12.13 29.43
CA LEU A 390 11.74 13.25 28.91
C LEU A 390 12.47 13.85 27.70
N ILE A 391 11.81 13.88 26.53
CA ILE A 391 12.46 14.29 25.27
C ILE A 391 12.18 15.74 24.86
N PHE A 392 11.15 16.36 25.43
CA PHE A 392 10.84 17.79 25.25
C PHE A 392 10.60 18.45 26.60
N ASN A 393 10.74 19.78 26.65
CA ASN A 393 10.24 20.53 27.80
C ASN A 393 8.73 20.26 27.99
N PRO A 394 8.21 20.32 29.23
CA PRO A 394 6.78 20.15 29.48
C PRO A 394 5.95 21.04 28.57
N ILE A 395 5.03 20.43 27.82
CA ILE A 395 4.21 21.12 26.84
C ILE A 395 2.93 21.56 27.55
N SER A 396 2.53 22.83 27.43
CA SER A 396 1.27 23.31 28.00
C SER A 396 0.10 22.49 27.47
N LYS A 397 -0.82 22.07 28.36
CA LYS A 397 -2.03 21.34 27.95
C LYS A 397 -2.94 22.16 27.02
N ASN A 398 -2.85 23.49 27.09
CA ASN A 398 -3.61 24.42 26.26
C ASN A 398 -2.88 24.78 24.95
N SER A 399 -1.72 24.15 24.66
CA SER A 399 -1.08 24.24 23.34
C SER A 399 -1.89 23.46 22.28
N ASN A 400 -1.49 23.61 21.03
CA ASN A 400 -1.95 22.82 19.89
C ASN A 400 -1.28 21.43 19.80
N PHE A 401 -0.95 20.79 20.94
CA PHE A 401 -0.40 19.44 20.94
C PHE A 401 -1.37 18.46 20.26
N LEU A 402 -0.91 17.84 19.17
CA LEU A 402 -1.71 16.94 18.34
C LEU A 402 -0.88 15.76 17.88
N ILE A 403 -1.54 14.61 17.79
CA ILE A 403 -0.97 13.40 17.19
C ILE A 403 -1.92 12.97 16.08
N LEU A 404 -1.41 12.92 14.86
CA LEU A 404 -2.16 12.54 13.67
C LEU A 404 -1.66 11.19 13.16
N SER A 405 -2.59 10.33 12.77
CA SER A 405 -2.23 9.06 12.15
C SER A 405 -1.60 9.29 10.78
N HIS A 406 -0.83 8.33 10.28
CA HIS A 406 -0.30 8.45 8.91
C HIS A 406 -1.41 8.54 7.85
N GLU A 407 -2.60 8.02 8.14
CA GLU A 407 -3.75 8.02 7.22
C GLU A 407 -4.34 9.43 7.03
N ASP A 408 -4.16 10.30 8.04
CA ASP A 408 -4.64 11.68 8.01
C ASP A 408 -3.68 12.63 7.28
N ILE A 409 -2.41 12.23 7.14
CA ILE A 409 -1.31 13.11 6.67
C ILE A 409 -0.73 12.70 5.31
N LEU A 410 -0.69 11.39 5.01
CA LEU A 410 -0.19 10.88 3.73
C LEU A 410 -1.36 10.40 2.87
N PRO A 411 -1.20 10.38 1.52
CA PRO A 411 -2.14 9.69 0.65
C PRO A 411 -2.30 8.22 1.03
N TYR A 412 -3.35 7.90 1.77
CA TYR A 412 -3.64 6.55 2.20
C TYR A 412 -4.61 5.84 1.24
N LYS A 413 -4.27 4.61 0.86
CA LYS A 413 -5.14 3.72 0.09
C LYS A 413 -5.48 2.53 0.97
N PHE A 414 -6.64 2.59 1.60
CA PHE A 414 -7.15 1.47 2.37
C PHE A 414 -7.26 0.23 1.48
N VAL A 415 -6.51 -0.81 1.83
CA VAL A 415 -6.62 -2.14 1.24
C VAL A 415 -7.13 -3.06 2.32
N ARG A 416 -8.38 -3.47 2.20
CA ARG A 416 -8.99 -4.43 3.14
C ARG A 416 -8.12 -5.68 3.25
N GLY A 417 -7.83 -6.11 4.47
CA GLY A 417 -7.04 -7.30 4.74
C GLY A 417 -5.55 -7.15 4.49
N LYS A 418 -5.03 -5.93 4.33
CA LYS A 418 -3.59 -5.70 4.35
C LYS A 418 -3.07 -5.77 5.79
N THR A 419 -2.04 -6.58 6.02
CA THR A 419 -1.36 -6.69 7.32
C THR A 419 -0.57 -5.44 7.65
N GLU A 420 -0.31 -5.25 8.93
CA GLU A 420 0.71 -4.32 9.39
C GLU A 420 2.09 -4.82 8.97
N ASN A 421 2.94 -3.90 8.55
CA ASN A 421 4.31 -4.19 8.10
C ASN A 421 5.32 -4.16 9.25
N GLY A 422 4.85 -4.03 10.49
CA GLY A 422 5.68 -3.88 11.69
C GLY A 422 6.32 -2.49 11.85
N ASN A 423 6.13 -1.58 10.88
CA ASN A 423 6.53 -0.20 11.00
C ASN A 423 5.40 0.65 11.60
N SER A 424 5.78 1.76 12.23
CA SER A 424 4.86 2.75 12.79
C SER A 424 5.20 4.12 12.24
N LEU A 425 4.18 4.86 11.79
CA LEU A 425 4.28 6.24 11.36
C LEU A 425 3.12 7.06 11.91
N PHE A 426 3.44 8.19 12.51
CA PHE A 426 2.47 9.23 12.87
C PHE A 426 3.14 10.60 12.82
N TYR A 427 2.33 11.65 12.84
CA TYR A 427 2.79 13.03 12.95
C TYR A 427 2.51 13.57 14.34
N LEU A 428 3.47 14.27 14.91
CA LEU A 428 3.32 14.97 16.18
C LEU A 428 3.48 16.47 15.94
N GLU A 429 2.52 17.25 16.40
CA GLU A 429 2.57 18.71 16.35
C GLU A 429 2.51 19.28 17.76
N TYR A 430 3.29 20.33 18.00
CA TYR A 430 3.09 21.24 19.11
C TYR A 430 3.77 22.58 18.79
N ASP A 431 3.17 23.66 19.30
CA ASP A 431 3.52 25.03 18.96
C ASP A 431 3.51 25.29 17.44
N GLU A 432 4.63 25.70 16.85
CA GLU A 432 4.76 25.94 15.41
C GLU A 432 5.62 24.87 14.72
N GLN A 433 5.77 23.70 15.35
CA GLN A 433 6.63 22.63 14.87
C GLN A 433 5.85 21.33 14.71
N GLY A 434 6.20 20.59 13.67
CA GLY A 434 5.72 19.24 13.42
C GLY A 434 6.87 18.25 13.25
N TYR A 435 6.59 16.98 13.50
CA TYR A 435 7.56 15.90 13.45
C TYR A 435 6.90 14.64 12.90
N PHE A 436 7.42 14.08 11.80
CA PHE A 436 7.20 12.68 11.51
C PHE A 436 7.93 11.83 12.54
N VAL A 437 7.20 10.93 13.20
CA VAL A 437 7.76 9.91 14.08
C VAL A 437 7.66 8.56 13.39
N PHE A 438 8.81 8.04 12.95
CA PHE A 438 8.91 6.78 12.24
C PHE A 438 9.69 5.77 13.06
N ASN A 439 9.03 4.66 13.43
CA ASN A 439 9.59 3.63 14.32
C ASN A 439 10.21 4.22 15.60
N GLY A 440 9.49 5.18 16.20
CA GLY A 440 9.90 5.88 17.43
C GLY A 440 11.00 6.94 17.25
N LYS A 441 11.48 7.18 16.03
CA LYS A 441 12.50 8.19 15.73
C LYS A 441 11.85 9.44 15.16
N PHE A 442 12.20 10.59 15.72
CA PHE A 442 11.75 11.90 15.25
C PHE A 442 12.54 12.31 14.00
N SER A 443 11.87 13.02 13.09
CA SER A 443 12.51 13.80 12.02
C SER A 443 13.17 15.05 12.58
N ASN A 444 13.91 15.77 11.74
CA ASN A 444 14.17 17.19 11.98
C ASN A 444 12.84 17.96 12.06
N PRO A 445 12.78 19.10 12.78
CA PRO A 445 11.56 19.90 12.87
C PRO A 445 11.02 20.30 11.49
N LEU A 446 9.71 20.17 11.32
CA LEU A 446 8.97 20.46 10.11
C LEU A 446 7.88 21.51 10.38
N LEU A 447 7.26 21.98 9.30
CA LEU A 447 6.07 22.81 9.41
C LEU A 447 4.87 21.94 9.83
N PRO A 448 3.95 22.45 10.68
CA PRO A 448 2.67 21.80 10.93
C PRO A 448 1.95 21.45 9.62
N ILE A 449 1.37 20.26 9.57
CA ILE A 449 0.63 19.78 8.41
C ILE A 449 -0.71 20.47 8.37
N LYS A 450 -1.05 21.00 7.20
CA LYS A 450 -2.39 21.50 6.94
C LYS A 450 -3.22 20.42 6.28
N GLU A 451 -4.49 20.31 6.69
CA GLU A 451 -5.43 19.36 6.12
C GLU A 451 -5.38 19.37 4.60
N ARG A 452 -5.34 18.17 4.03
CA ARG A 452 -5.30 17.96 2.59
C ARG A 452 -6.54 18.60 1.96
N ASN A 453 -6.30 19.54 1.04
CA ASN A 453 -7.31 20.24 0.28
C ASN A 453 -7.07 19.83 -1.17
N PHE A 454 -8.12 19.36 -1.84
CA PHE A 454 -8.08 18.94 -3.24
C PHE A 454 -7.99 20.14 -4.21
N SER A 455 -7.84 21.36 -3.70
CA SER A 455 -7.57 22.56 -4.51
C SER A 455 -6.21 22.47 -5.19
N LYS A 456 -6.14 22.87 -6.47
CA LYS A 456 -4.88 23.01 -7.21
C LYS A 456 -3.89 24.01 -6.58
N GLU A 457 -4.37 24.92 -5.74
CA GLU A 457 -3.53 25.83 -4.96
C GLU A 457 -3.08 25.16 -3.66
N GLU A 458 -2.09 24.29 -3.78
CA GLU A 458 -1.41 23.72 -2.61
C GLU A 458 -0.79 24.85 -1.80
N LYS A 459 -1.17 24.97 -0.52
CA LYS A 459 -0.63 26.01 0.36
C LYS A 459 0.65 25.53 1.04
N HIS A 460 1.32 26.46 1.69
CA HIS A 460 2.45 26.19 2.58
C HIS A 460 2.04 25.18 3.69
N GLY A 461 2.83 24.11 3.88
CA GLY A 461 2.61 23.04 4.86
C GLY A 461 1.92 21.79 4.32
N TYR A 462 1.49 21.77 3.05
CA TYR A 462 0.76 20.64 2.45
C TYR A 462 1.69 19.51 2.03
N ILE A 463 1.29 18.25 2.28
CA ILE A 463 1.94 17.07 1.69
C ILE A 463 1.37 16.86 0.28
N VAL A 464 2.23 17.01 -0.73
CA VAL A 464 1.84 16.99 -2.15
C VAL A 464 2.00 15.59 -2.75
N ALA A 465 2.91 14.80 -2.19
CA ALA A 465 3.09 13.38 -2.49
C ALA A 465 3.65 12.66 -1.26
N GLY A 466 3.32 11.37 -1.12
CA GLY A 466 3.84 10.56 -0.03
C GLY A 466 3.28 9.13 -0.06
N ALA A 467 3.97 8.23 0.61
CA ALA A 467 3.56 6.85 0.80
C ALA A 467 4.14 6.30 2.11
N PHE A 468 3.46 5.30 2.67
CA PHE A 468 3.93 4.47 3.77
C PHE A 468 3.59 3.00 3.48
N ASP A 469 4.61 2.16 3.35
CA ASP A 469 4.48 0.73 3.03
C ASP A 469 5.63 -0.09 3.64
N ASP A 470 5.73 -1.37 3.27
CA ASP A 470 6.77 -2.29 3.75
C ASP A 470 8.19 -1.74 3.56
N ASN A 471 8.39 -0.85 2.59
CA ASN A 471 9.67 -0.21 2.28
C ASN A 471 9.97 1.04 3.16
N GLY A 472 9.07 1.38 4.08
CA GLY A 472 9.14 2.58 4.91
C GLY A 472 8.25 3.69 4.38
N PHE A 473 8.68 4.94 4.50
CA PHE A 473 7.87 6.09 4.11
C PHE A 473 8.67 7.20 3.42
N PHE A 474 7.95 7.98 2.62
CA PHE A 474 8.41 9.29 2.19
C PHE A 474 7.26 10.30 2.20
N ALA A 475 7.62 11.58 2.31
CA ALA A 475 6.72 12.71 2.20
C ALA A 475 7.39 13.86 1.46
N ILE A 476 6.64 14.53 0.59
CA ILE A 476 7.06 15.76 -0.09
C ILE A 476 6.13 16.87 0.40
N GLN A 477 6.66 17.80 1.19
CA GLN A 477 5.92 18.92 1.75
C GLN A 477 6.21 20.21 0.97
N LYS A 478 5.17 20.99 0.65
CA LYS A 478 5.34 22.32 0.08
C LYS A 478 5.75 23.31 1.18
N ILE A 479 6.96 23.85 1.09
CA ILE A 479 7.55 24.79 2.07
C ILE A 479 7.76 26.20 1.49
N GLY A 480 7.24 26.46 0.28
CA GLY A 480 7.29 27.77 -0.35
C GLY A 480 6.63 27.79 -1.73
N LYS A 481 6.66 28.94 -2.40
CA LYS A 481 6.01 29.12 -3.72
C LYS A 481 6.53 28.11 -4.76
N GLN A 482 7.85 27.95 -4.83
CA GLN A 482 8.55 27.00 -5.70
C GLN A 482 9.55 26.14 -4.90
N LYS A 483 9.20 25.86 -3.63
CA LYS A 483 10.09 25.19 -2.70
C LYS A 483 9.40 24.01 -2.02
N PHE A 484 10.07 22.87 -2.00
CA PHE A 484 9.56 21.62 -1.43
C PHE A 484 10.59 20.99 -0.53
N LEU A 485 10.15 20.31 0.51
CA LEU A 485 10.97 19.53 1.42
C LEU A 485 10.63 18.05 1.26
N ILE A 486 11.64 17.23 1.05
CA ILE A 486 11.50 15.78 0.89
C ILE A 486 12.06 15.12 2.13
N ILE A 487 11.23 14.30 2.77
CA ILE A 487 11.59 13.49 3.92
C ILE A 487 11.45 12.02 3.53
N VAL A 488 12.50 11.22 3.76
CA VAL A 488 12.46 9.78 3.54
C VAL A 488 13.00 9.05 4.76
N ASN A 489 12.17 8.20 5.37
CA ASN A 489 12.54 7.35 6.52
C ASN A 489 13.22 8.08 7.69
N ASN A 490 13.00 9.40 7.85
CA ASN A 490 13.75 10.29 8.75
C ASN A 490 15.29 10.26 8.56
N LYS A 491 15.79 9.70 7.46
CA LYS A 491 17.22 9.63 7.10
C LYS A 491 17.61 10.69 6.08
N VAL A 492 16.67 11.05 5.20
CA VAL A 492 16.87 12.07 4.16
C VAL A 492 15.95 13.25 4.42
N SER A 493 16.50 14.45 4.25
CA SER A 493 15.83 15.73 4.40
C SER A 493 16.42 16.70 3.39
N ILE A 494 15.80 16.80 2.21
CA ILE A 494 16.32 17.59 1.07
C ILE A 494 15.30 18.66 0.69
N GLU A 495 15.77 19.90 0.59
CA GLU A 495 14.99 20.99 0.00
C GLU A 495 15.21 21.05 -1.51
N LEU A 496 14.13 21.22 -2.26
CA LEU A 496 14.15 21.52 -3.69
C LEU A 496 13.68 22.95 -3.93
N ASP A 497 14.47 23.70 -4.68
CA ASP A 497 14.16 25.05 -5.15
C ASP A 497 13.82 25.05 -6.65
N ASP A 498 13.21 26.15 -7.11
CA ASP A 498 12.80 26.38 -8.51
C ASP A 498 11.79 25.35 -9.08
N ILE A 499 11.11 24.58 -8.23
CA ILE A 499 10.11 23.59 -8.67
C ILE A 499 8.73 24.25 -8.76
N ASP A 500 8.12 24.20 -9.93
CA ASP A 500 6.78 24.76 -10.17
C ASP A 500 5.70 23.91 -9.48
N TYR A 501 5.72 22.58 -9.68
CA TYR A 501 4.85 21.63 -8.99
C TYR A 501 5.38 20.19 -9.04
N ILE A 502 4.87 19.33 -8.16
CA ILE A 502 5.16 17.88 -8.10
C ILE A 502 4.00 17.09 -8.69
N ILE A 503 4.30 16.02 -9.43
CA ILE A 503 3.28 15.12 -9.97
C ILE A 503 3.01 14.02 -8.93
N SER A 504 1.91 14.18 -8.20
CA SER A 504 1.59 13.42 -6.98
C SER A 504 1.44 11.91 -7.16
N ASP A 505 0.97 11.46 -8.33
CA ASP A 505 0.70 10.04 -8.62
C ASP A 505 1.81 9.35 -9.44
N SER A 506 2.94 10.03 -9.72
CA SER A 506 4.08 9.47 -10.46
C SER A 506 5.31 9.38 -9.58
N TYR A 507 5.38 8.31 -8.78
CA TYR A 507 6.53 8.00 -7.93
C TYR A 507 6.78 6.49 -7.82
N PHE A 508 8.02 6.14 -7.46
CA PHE A 508 8.51 4.76 -7.29
C PHE A 508 9.46 4.73 -6.10
N PHE A 509 9.15 3.88 -5.11
CA PHE A 509 9.89 3.78 -3.85
C PHE A 509 10.18 2.31 -3.51
N ASP A 510 11.44 1.97 -3.24
CA ASP A 510 11.89 0.58 -3.03
C ASP A 510 12.96 0.42 -1.92
N GLU A 511 12.84 1.18 -0.83
CA GLU A 511 13.79 1.29 0.31
C GLU A 511 15.15 1.90 -0.01
N LYS A 512 15.63 1.70 -1.24
CA LYS A 512 16.96 2.11 -1.71
C LYS A 512 16.91 3.42 -2.48
N SER A 513 15.80 3.66 -3.16
CA SER A 513 15.63 4.85 -3.98
C SER A 513 14.21 5.39 -3.94
N LEU A 514 14.08 6.70 -4.06
CA LEU A 514 12.83 7.38 -4.37
C LEU A 514 12.99 8.07 -5.73
N ILE A 515 12.18 7.65 -6.70
CA ILE A 515 12.04 8.30 -8.00
C ILE A 515 10.69 8.99 -8.05
N PHE A 516 10.64 10.26 -8.44
CA PHE A 516 9.40 11.01 -8.63
C PHE A 516 9.56 12.06 -9.74
N TYR A 517 8.46 12.69 -10.12
CA TYR A 517 8.43 13.65 -11.21
C TYR A 517 7.88 15.00 -10.78
N GLY A 518 8.39 16.06 -11.39
CA GLY A 518 7.94 17.42 -11.17
C GLY A 518 8.25 18.31 -12.36
N VAL A 519 7.72 19.52 -12.31
CA VAL A 519 7.99 20.56 -13.32
C VAL A 519 8.91 21.61 -12.71
N LYS A 520 10.00 21.93 -13.41
CA LYS A 520 10.98 22.95 -13.04
C LYS A 520 11.20 23.84 -14.26
N LYS A 521 10.98 25.14 -14.11
CA LYS A 521 11.13 26.13 -15.20
C LYS A 521 10.39 25.68 -16.47
N ARG A 522 9.13 25.24 -16.32
CA ARG A 522 8.26 24.77 -17.42
C ARG A 522 8.75 23.51 -18.17
N SER A 523 9.68 22.76 -17.61
CA SER A 523 10.13 21.48 -18.17
C SER A 523 9.86 20.35 -17.17
N PHE A 524 9.58 19.16 -17.67
CA PHE A 524 9.35 17.97 -16.86
C PHE A 524 10.68 17.31 -16.50
N TYR A 525 10.90 17.08 -15.22
CA TYR A 525 12.09 16.41 -14.69
C TYR A 525 11.71 15.17 -13.91
N GLN A 526 12.56 14.16 -14.02
CA GLN A 526 12.64 13.06 -13.08
C GLN A 526 13.66 13.43 -12.00
N PHE A 527 13.31 13.19 -10.76
CA PHE A 527 14.18 13.30 -9.60
C PHE A 527 14.43 11.91 -9.04
N ASN A 528 15.69 11.59 -8.73
CA ASN A 528 16.07 10.33 -8.12
C ASN A 528 16.95 10.59 -6.89
N ILE A 529 16.48 10.11 -5.74
CA ILE A 529 17.16 10.17 -4.45
C ILE A 529 17.60 8.76 -4.08
N SER A 530 18.90 8.56 -3.88
CA SER A 530 19.45 7.32 -3.33
C SER A 530 19.59 7.43 -1.80
N LEU A 531 19.27 6.35 -1.07
CA LEU A 531 19.08 6.34 0.38
C LEU A 531 20.18 5.62 1.16
#